data_AF-A0A365D642-F1
#
_entry.id   AF-A0A365D642-F1
#
_cell.length_a   1.000
_cell.length_b   1.000
_cell.length_c   1.000
_cell.angle_alpha   90.00
_cell.angle_beta   90.00
_cell.angle_gamma   90.00
#
_symmetry.space_group_name_H-M   'P 1'
#
loop_
_entity.id
_entity.type
_entity.pdbx_description
1 polymer ?
#
loop_
_entity_poly.entity_id
_entity_poly.type
_entity_poly.pdbx_seq_one_letter_code
_entity_poly.pdbx_strand_id
1 'polypeptide(L)'
;MRPMTKKNKIAAVAMSAALVAVGGGAAYAYWSTTGGGNGSAAASSGTSPVTINVTVAPGVAPGTPQAITYTATNPNSSSTTVTLATPVVTTNKSGCLPDWFSATAPAGTTTVLAGATTALGGGTLTLNDDPATNQDACKGATITVTVGSN
;
A
#
# COMPACT_ATOMS: atom_id res chain seq x y z
N MET A 1 39.70 -37.99 -78.31
CA MET A 1 39.79 -37.72 -76.86
C MET A 1 41.16 -38.16 -76.37
N ARG A 2 42.03 -37.26 -75.90
CA ARG A 2 43.37 -37.63 -75.44
C ARG A 2 43.26 -38.45 -74.13
N PRO A 3 43.85 -39.64 -74.03
CA PRO A 3 43.79 -40.45 -72.81
C PRO A 3 44.56 -39.76 -71.69
N MET A 4 43.90 -39.52 -70.55
CA MET A 4 44.56 -38.96 -69.38
C MET A 4 45.62 -39.91 -68.84
N THR A 5 46.83 -39.38 -68.64
CA THR A 5 47.95 -40.10 -68.06
C THR A 5 47.67 -40.40 -66.58
N LYS A 6 48.19 -41.52 -66.06
CA LYS A 6 47.93 -41.98 -64.67
C LYS A 6 48.23 -40.92 -63.60
N LYS A 7 49.18 -40.01 -63.87
CA LYS A 7 49.55 -38.90 -62.97
C LYS A 7 48.42 -37.87 -62.80
N ASN A 8 47.66 -37.60 -63.86
CA ASN A 8 46.57 -36.61 -63.83
C ASN A 8 45.32 -37.14 -63.09
N LYS A 9 45.13 -38.47 -63.08
CA LYS A 9 44.03 -39.10 -62.32
C LYS A 9 44.26 -39.04 -60.81
N ILE A 10 45.51 -39.21 -60.37
CA ILE A 10 45.87 -39.13 -58.95
C ILE A 10 45.76 -37.69 -58.43
N ALA A 11 46.17 -36.71 -59.22
CA ALA A 11 46.01 -35.29 -58.86
C ALA A 11 44.54 -34.87 -58.73
N ALA A 12 43.66 -35.36 -59.61
CA ALA A 12 42.22 -35.09 -59.52
C ALA A 12 41.59 -35.71 -58.25
N VAL A 13 41.97 -36.94 -57.89
CA VAL A 13 41.48 -37.61 -56.67
C VAL A 13 42.03 -36.93 -55.40
N ALA A 14 43.30 -36.52 -55.40
CA ALA A 14 43.91 -35.81 -54.28
C ALA A 14 43.28 -34.43 -54.05
N MET A 15 42.97 -33.68 -55.11
CA MET A 15 42.26 -32.39 -55.00
C MET A 15 40.82 -32.57 -54.54
N SER A 16 40.13 -33.63 -54.99
CA SER A 16 38.77 -33.96 -54.54
C SER A 16 38.72 -34.34 -53.06
N ALA A 17 39.70 -35.13 -52.59
CA ALA A 17 39.82 -35.52 -51.20
C ALA A 17 40.20 -34.33 -50.29
N ALA A 18 41.05 -33.41 -50.76
CA ALA A 18 41.38 -32.19 -50.04
C ALA A 18 40.17 -31.24 -49.91
N LEU A 19 39.32 -31.15 -50.94
CA LEU A 19 38.08 -30.37 -50.90
C LEU A 19 37.03 -30.96 -49.93
N VAL A 20 36.94 -32.28 -49.83
CA VAL A 20 36.02 -32.95 -48.88
C VAL A 20 36.56 -32.93 -47.44
N ALA A 21 37.87 -32.99 -47.25
CA ALA A 21 38.50 -32.93 -45.93
C ALA A 21 38.45 -31.52 -45.28
N VAL A 22 38.33 -30.46 -46.08
CA VAL A 22 38.07 -29.09 -45.56
C VAL A 22 36.56 -28.82 -45.40
N GLY A 23 35.70 -29.58 -46.10
CA GLY A 23 34.25 -29.37 -46.10
C GLY A 23 33.42 -30.30 -45.20
N GLY A 24 34.02 -31.28 -44.53
CA GLY A 24 33.28 -32.37 -43.88
C GLY A 24 33.47 -32.47 -42.37
N GLY A 25 32.47 -32.00 -41.61
CA GLY A 25 32.09 -32.69 -40.38
C GLY A 25 32.33 -32.00 -39.04
N ALA A 26 31.69 -30.86 -38.80
CA ALA A 26 31.16 -30.53 -37.48
C ALA A 26 29.95 -29.59 -37.60
N ALA A 27 28.96 -29.95 -38.43
CA ALA A 27 27.64 -29.33 -38.31
C ALA A 27 26.86 -30.08 -37.21
N TYR A 28 27.24 -29.88 -35.95
CA TYR A 28 26.30 -29.99 -34.85
C TYR A 28 26.02 -28.57 -34.37
N ALA A 29 25.15 -27.86 -35.09
CA ALA A 29 24.26 -26.95 -34.38
C ALA A 29 23.34 -27.87 -33.58
N TYR A 30 23.73 -28.19 -32.34
CA TYR A 30 22.81 -28.67 -31.32
C TYR A 30 21.60 -27.76 -31.42
N TRP A 31 20.43 -28.32 -31.75
CA TRP A 31 19.23 -27.55 -32.06
C TRP A 31 19.11 -26.37 -31.10
N SER A 32 19.04 -25.15 -31.63
CA SER A 32 18.78 -23.99 -30.79
C SER A 32 17.38 -24.13 -30.23
N THR A 33 17.26 -24.66 -29.01
CA THR A 33 16.01 -24.67 -28.24
C THR A 33 15.81 -23.26 -27.71
N THR A 34 15.43 -22.32 -28.58
CA THR A 34 14.98 -20.99 -28.14
C THR A 34 13.62 -21.16 -27.48
N GLY A 35 13.63 -21.30 -26.15
CA GLY A 35 12.44 -21.17 -25.32
C GLY A 35 12.16 -19.69 -25.07
N GLY A 36 11.06 -19.18 -25.62
CA GLY A 36 10.50 -17.90 -25.21
C GLY A 36 9.44 -18.14 -24.13
N GLY A 37 9.61 -17.52 -22.97
CA GLY A 37 8.61 -17.47 -21.91
C GLY A 37 8.00 -16.08 -21.83
N ASN A 38 6.68 -15.98 -21.89
CA ASN A 38 5.95 -14.75 -21.58
C ASN A 38 5.29 -14.92 -20.21
N GLY A 39 5.35 -13.88 -19.38
CA GLY A 39 4.61 -13.77 -18.13
C GLY A 39 3.82 -12.47 -18.12
N SER A 40 2.56 -12.54 -17.70
CA SER A 40 1.73 -11.37 -17.47
C SER A 40 1.17 -11.43 -16.05
N ALA A 41 1.14 -10.31 -15.37
CA ALA A 41 0.48 -10.13 -14.09
C ALA A 41 -0.46 -8.92 -14.20
N ALA A 42 -1.70 -9.10 -13.77
CA ALA A 42 -2.63 -7.98 -13.62
C ALA A 42 -2.30 -7.22 -12.34
N ALA A 43 -2.27 -5.89 -12.41
CA ALA A 43 -2.22 -5.04 -11.22
C ALA A 43 -3.56 -5.13 -10.45
N SER A 44 -3.54 -4.86 -9.14
CA SER A 44 -4.74 -4.87 -8.30
C SER A 44 -5.79 -3.86 -8.80
N SER A 45 -7.08 -4.14 -8.54
CA SER A 45 -8.22 -3.30 -8.91
C SER A 45 -8.33 -1.98 -8.12
N GLY A 46 -7.43 -1.74 -7.16
CA GLY A 46 -7.36 -0.51 -6.35
C GLY A 46 -7.30 -0.79 -4.85
N THR A 47 -7.35 0.28 -4.05
CA THR A 47 -7.40 0.23 -2.58
C THR A 47 -8.78 0.67 -2.07
N SER A 48 -9.22 0.07 -0.97
CA SER A 48 -10.37 0.49 -0.16
C SER A 48 -9.96 1.53 0.89
N PRO A 49 -10.89 2.39 1.35
CA PRO A 49 -10.59 3.37 2.40
C PRO A 49 -10.14 2.73 3.72
N VAL A 50 -9.16 3.33 4.38
CA VAL A 50 -8.82 3.02 5.78
C VAL A 50 -9.92 3.60 6.68
N THR A 51 -10.41 2.80 7.62
CA THR A 51 -11.44 3.24 8.57
C THR A 51 -10.79 3.75 9.84
N ILE A 52 -11.14 4.97 10.29
CA ILE A 52 -10.71 5.52 11.58
C ILE A 52 -11.81 5.32 12.61
N ASN A 53 -11.47 4.67 13.73
CA ASN A 53 -12.36 4.42 14.84
C ASN A 53 -11.96 5.31 16.01
N VAL A 54 -12.91 6.11 16.50
CA VAL A 54 -12.74 7.05 17.61
C VAL A 54 -13.61 6.61 18.77
N THR A 55 -13.03 6.47 19.96
CA THR A 55 -13.77 6.17 21.19
C THR A 55 -13.49 7.23 22.22
N VAL A 56 -14.54 7.81 22.81
CA VAL A 56 -14.45 8.83 23.85
C VAL A 56 -14.86 8.21 25.19
N ALA A 57 -14.07 8.46 26.24
CA ALA A 57 -14.41 8.03 27.59
C ALA A 57 -15.71 8.73 28.09
N PRO A 58 -16.56 8.02 28.85
CA PRO A 58 -17.80 8.59 29.36
C PRO A 58 -17.54 9.64 30.45
N GLY A 59 -18.59 10.36 30.85
CA GLY A 59 -18.52 11.29 31.99
C GLY A 59 -17.93 12.65 31.66
N VAL A 60 -18.11 13.14 30.44
CA VAL A 60 -17.72 14.50 30.06
C VAL A 60 -18.45 15.52 30.95
N ALA A 61 -17.68 16.34 31.65
CA ALA A 61 -18.14 17.38 32.56
C ALA A 61 -17.24 18.63 32.41
N PRO A 62 -17.73 19.83 32.78
CA PRO A 62 -16.93 21.05 32.71
C PRO A 62 -15.58 20.89 33.41
N GLY A 63 -14.51 21.34 32.75
CA GLY A 63 -13.15 21.36 33.29
C GLY A 63 -12.48 19.99 33.45
N THR A 64 -13.16 18.89 33.14
CA THR A 64 -12.64 17.53 33.31
C THR A 64 -12.35 16.89 31.95
N PRO A 65 -11.07 16.77 31.54
CA PRO A 65 -10.70 16.12 30.29
C PRO A 65 -11.04 14.63 30.32
N GLN A 66 -11.64 14.15 29.23
CA GLN A 66 -11.92 12.73 28.99
C GLN A 66 -10.99 12.20 27.91
N ALA A 67 -10.54 10.96 28.06
CA ALA A 67 -9.64 10.33 27.11
C ALA A 67 -10.36 10.01 25.78
N ILE A 68 -9.69 10.26 24.66
CA ILE A 68 -10.09 9.80 23.33
C ILE A 68 -9.07 8.76 22.87
N THR A 69 -9.54 7.62 22.39
CA THR A 69 -8.70 6.58 21.76
C THR A 69 -8.94 6.56 20.26
N TYR A 70 -7.87 6.59 19.49
CA TYR A 70 -7.90 6.52 18.02
C TYR A 70 -7.26 5.21 17.52
N THR A 71 -7.97 4.52 16.64
CA THR A 71 -7.44 3.35 15.93
C THR A 71 -7.77 3.44 14.44
N ALA A 72 -6.97 2.80 13.61
CA ALA A 72 -7.21 2.71 12.17
C ALA A 72 -7.23 1.25 11.73
N THR A 73 -8.18 0.91 10.87
CA THR A 73 -8.30 -0.41 10.25
C THR A 73 -8.07 -0.31 8.76
N ASN A 74 -7.02 -0.98 8.28
CA ASN A 74 -6.66 -1.02 6.87
C ASN A 74 -7.08 -2.36 6.25
N PRO A 75 -8.15 -2.40 5.42
CA PRO A 75 -8.62 -3.63 4.79
C PRO A 75 -7.76 -4.05 3.58
N ASN A 76 -6.78 -3.24 3.17
CA ASN A 76 -6.01 -3.46 1.95
C ASN A 76 -4.89 -4.50 2.14
N SER A 77 -4.42 -5.05 1.02
CA SER A 77 -3.24 -5.91 0.96
C SER A 77 -1.90 -5.14 1.01
N SER A 78 -1.95 -3.80 1.05
CA SER A 78 -0.79 -2.92 1.16
C SER A 78 -0.90 -2.03 2.40
N SER A 79 0.23 -1.75 3.04
CA SER A 79 0.30 -0.81 4.17
C SER A 79 -0.02 0.62 3.73
N THR A 80 -0.62 1.40 4.63
CA THR A 80 -1.01 2.79 4.39
C THR A 80 -0.57 3.66 5.56
N THR A 81 -0.03 4.83 5.28
CA THR A 81 0.28 5.83 6.31
C THR A 81 -0.94 6.65 6.64
N VAL A 82 -1.19 6.89 7.92
CA VAL A 82 -2.32 7.66 8.43
C VAL A 82 -1.80 8.78 9.32
N THR A 83 -2.17 10.02 9.00
CA THR A 83 -2.09 11.18 9.89
C THR A 83 -3.50 11.69 10.16
N LEU A 84 -3.81 11.92 11.43
CA LEU A 84 -5.11 12.43 11.83
C LEU A 84 -5.17 13.95 11.61
N ALA A 85 -6.29 14.40 11.05
CA ALA A 85 -6.63 15.81 10.99
C ALA A 85 -7.09 16.34 12.35
N THR A 86 -7.38 17.64 12.43
CA THR A 86 -8.02 18.23 13.61
C THR A 86 -9.39 17.57 13.84
N PRO A 87 -9.68 17.11 15.07
CA PRO A 87 -10.97 16.51 15.38
C PRO A 87 -12.10 17.54 15.34
N VAL A 88 -13.29 17.08 14.95
CA VAL A 88 -14.53 17.86 14.92
C VAL A 88 -15.48 17.29 15.96
N VAL A 89 -16.02 18.18 16.80
CA VAL A 89 -17.00 17.83 17.83
C VAL A 89 -18.41 18.15 17.34
N THR A 90 -19.36 17.27 17.63
CA THR A 90 -20.79 17.52 17.42
C THR A 90 -21.58 17.04 18.64
N THR A 91 -22.77 17.58 18.82
CA THR A 91 -23.67 17.24 19.93
C THR A 91 -25.06 16.90 19.38
N ASN A 92 -25.78 16.02 20.06
CA ASN A 92 -27.12 15.62 19.66
C ASN A 92 -28.24 16.50 20.26
N LYS A 93 -27.88 17.49 21.10
CA LYS A 93 -28.85 18.24 21.91
C LYS A 93 -28.75 19.73 21.64
N SER A 94 -29.88 20.33 21.27
CA SER A 94 -29.98 21.77 21.06
C SER A 94 -29.56 22.55 22.31
N GLY A 95 -28.80 23.63 22.12
CA GLY A 95 -28.24 24.44 23.20
C GLY A 95 -26.96 23.89 23.84
N CYS A 96 -26.58 22.63 23.60
CA CYS A 96 -25.23 22.14 23.95
C CYS A 96 -24.28 22.43 22.77
N LEU A 97 -23.61 23.56 22.81
CA LEU A 97 -22.86 24.06 21.66
C LEU A 97 -21.54 23.27 21.48
N PRO A 98 -21.21 22.80 20.26
CA PRO A 98 -19.92 22.18 19.97
C PRO A 98 -18.72 23.05 20.35
N ASP A 99 -18.84 24.37 20.22
CA ASP A 99 -17.77 25.34 20.53
C ASP A 99 -17.40 25.40 22.02
N TRP A 100 -18.23 24.82 22.89
CA TRP A 100 -17.89 24.65 24.31
C TRP A 100 -16.90 23.50 24.55
N PHE A 101 -16.58 22.72 23.53
CA PHE A 101 -15.69 21.58 23.65
C PHE A 101 -14.36 21.83 22.95
N SER A 102 -13.29 21.32 23.54
CA SER A 102 -11.98 21.22 22.92
C SER A 102 -11.62 19.74 22.77
N ALA A 103 -11.28 19.32 21.56
CA ALA A 103 -10.84 17.96 21.27
C ALA A 103 -9.42 17.98 20.68
N THR A 104 -8.59 17.03 21.10
CA THR A 104 -7.24 16.85 20.58
C THR A 104 -7.07 15.48 19.94
N ALA A 105 -6.20 15.39 18.94
CA ALA A 105 -5.79 14.15 18.31
C ALA A 105 -4.25 14.01 18.43
N PRO A 106 -3.71 12.78 18.45
CA PRO A 106 -2.27 12.57 18.46
C PRO A 106 -1.63 13.16 17.19
N ALA A 107 -0.50 13.83 17.37
CA ALA A 107 0.28 14.36 16.25
C ALA A 107 1.15 13.27 15.62
N GLY A 108 1.41 13.40 14.31
CA GLY A 108 2.35 12.55 13.58
C GLY A 108 1.71 11.61 12.56
N THR A 109 2.54 10.77 11.95
CA THR A 109 2.14 9.78 10.96
C THR A 109 2.39 8.38 11.49
N THR A 110 1.38 7.52 11.39
CA THR A 110 1.47 6.11 11.77
C THR A 110 1.25 5.23 10.55
N THR A 111 2.09 4.20 10.38
CA THR A 111 1.89 3.19 9.34
C THR A 111 0.92 2.13 9.83
N VAL A 112 -0.19 1.95 9.13
CA VAL A 112 -1.17 0.89 9.35
C VAL A 112 -0.88 -0.25 8.36
N LEU A 113 -0.46 -1.39 8.89
CA LEU A 113 -0.10 -2.54 8.07
C LEU A 113 -1.32 -3.09 7.31
N ALA A 114 -1.04 -3.77 6.20
CA ALA A 114 -2.05 -4.47 5.42
C ALA A 114 -2.91 -5.41 6.29
N GLY A 115 -4.24 -5.33 6.16
CA GLY A 115 -5.20 -6.15 6.90
C GLY A 115 -5.23 -5.93 8.42
N ALA A 116 -4.53 -4.92 8.94
CA ALA A 116 -4.36 -4.73 10.38
C ALA A 116 -5.24 -3.60 10.94
N THR A 117 -5.54 -3.72 12.23
CA THR A 117 -6.02 -2.61 13.07
C THR A 117 -4.85 -2.12 13.93
N THR A 118 -4.55 -0.83 13.88
CA THR A 118 -3.40 -0.22 14.57
C THR A 118 -3.86 0.94 15.44
N ALA A 119 -3.31 1.03 16.65
CA ALA A 119 -3.51 2.18 17.53
C ALA A 119 -2.77 3.40 16.98
N LEU A 120 -3.47 4.51 16.83
CA LEU A 120 -2.89 5.79 16.38
C LEU A 120 -2.46 6.68 17.55
N GLY A 121 -2.84 6.31 18.77
CA GLY A 121 -2.57 7.05 20.00
C GLY A 121 -3.85 7.57 20.66
N GLY A 122 -3.64 8.49 21.61
CA GLY A 122 -4.70 9.07 22.41
C GLY A 122 -4.81 10.58 22.23
N GLY A 123 -5.98 11.10 22.55
CA GLY A 123 -6.27 12.52 22.66
C GLY A 123 -7.17 12.80 23.87
N THR A 124 -7.70 14.01 23.95
CA THR A 124 -8.57 14.46 25.03
C THR A 124 -9.78 15.19 24.48
N LEU A 125 -10.93 15.01 25.11
CA LEU A 125 -12.13 15.81 24.94
C LEU A 125 -12.40 16.54 26.25
N THR A 126 -12.49 17.87 26.21
CA THR A 126 -12.78 18.70 27.37
C THR A 126 -14.00 19.55 27.09
N LEU A 127 -15.00 19.53 27.96
CA LEU A 127 -16.00 20.60 28.04
C LEU A 127 -15.35 21.76 28.80
N ASN A 128 -15.18 22.90 28.14
CA ASN A 128 -14.50 24.07 28.70
C ASN A 128 -15.27 24.57 29.93
N ASP A 129 -14.56 24.80 31.04
CA ASP A 129 -15.16 25.39 32.23
C ASP A 129 -15.24 26.91 32.07
N ASP A 130 -16.44 27.41 31.81
CA ASP A 130 -16.70 28.84 31.63
C ASP A 130 -17.72 29.33 32.67
N PRO A 131 -17.29 30.09 33.69
CA PRO A 131 -18.19 30.57 34.75
C PRO A 131 -19.19 31.63 34.25
N ALA A 132 -18.99 32.22 33.07
CA ALA A 132 -19.92 33.18 32.48
C ALA A 132 -21.04 32.52 31.65
N THR A 133 -20.94 31.21 31.38
CA THR A 133 -21.84 30.51 30.47
C THR A 133 -22.54 29.34 31.17
N ASN A 134 -23.87 29.30 31.11
CA ASN A 134 -24.63 28.15 31.61
C ASN A 134 -24.60 26.99 30.60
N GLN A 135 -23.85 25.93 30.92
CA GLN A 135 -23.68 24.74 30.08
C GLN A 135 -24.64 23.59 30.43
N ASP A 136 -25.67 23.82 31.24
CA ASP A 136 -26.62 22.78 31.67
C ASP A 136 -27.34 22.08 30.52
N ALA A 137 -27.46 22.74 29.36
CA ALA A 137 -28.00 22.14 28.15
C ALA A 137 -27.24 20.87 27.76
N CYS A 138 -25.95 20.75 28.10
CA CYS A 138 -25.12 19.56 27.83
C CYS A 138 -25.38 18.36 28.76
N LYS A 139 -26.15 18.52 29.85
CA LYS A 139 -26.51 17.39 30.72
C LYS A 139 -27.28 16.32 29.92
N GLY A 140 -26.73 15.11 29.89
CA GLY A 140 -27.28 13.97 29.15
C GLY A 140 -27.12 14.04 27.63
N ALA A 141 -26.36 15.00 27.10
CA ALA A 141 -26.06 15.06 25.67
C ALA A 141 -25.08 13.94 25.28
N THR A 142 -25.25 13.40 24.08
CA THR A 142 -24.24 12.56 23.42
C THR A 142 -23.29 13.47 22.66
N ILE A 143 -22.01 13.40 23.01
CA ILE A 143 -20.94 14.15 22.37
C ILE A 143 -20.19 13.22 21.43
N THR A 144 -20.14 13.58 20.15
CA THR A 144 -19.50 12.77 19.11
C THR A 144 -18.26 13.50 18.61
N VAL A 145 -17.12 12.81 18.66
CA VAL A 145 -15.85 13.27 18.08
C VAL A 145 -15.60 12.50 16.80
N THR A 146 -15.40 13.23 15.71
CA THR A 146 -15.02 12.68 14.40
C THR A 146 -13.68 13.25 13.98
N VAL A 147 -12.95 12.52 13.13
CA VAL A 147 -11.66 12.96 12.61
C VAL A 147 -11.49 12.45 11.18
N GLY A 148 -10.88 13.28 10.34
CA GLY A 148 -10.43 12.87 9.01
C GLY A 148 -8.99 12.32 9.03
N SER A 149 -8.58 11.68 7.95
CA SER A 149 -7.18 11.31 7.69
C SER A 149 -6.77 11.67 6.28
N ASN A 150 -5.46 11.81 6.06
CA ASN A 150 -4.82 12.18 4.79
C ASN A 150 -4.41 10.98 3.93
#